data_AF-A0A8R1HZ62-F1
#
_entry.id   AF-A0A8R1HZ62-F1
#
_cell.length_a   1.000
_cell.length_b   1.000
_cell.length_c   1.000
_cell.angle_alpha   90.00
_cell.angle_beta   90.00
_cell.angle_gamma   90.00
#
_symmetry.space_group_name_H-M   'P 1'
#
loop_
_entity.id
_entity.type
_entity.pdbx_description
1 polymer ?
#
loop_
_entity_poly.entity_id
_entity_poly.type
_entity_poly.pdbx_seq_one_letter_code
_entity_poly.pdbx_strand_id
1 'polypeptide(L)'
;MDESCKFERNVKAEIKRTKGYHRLTKFPYVRAITVQLASSWRVMVFHQRSDLPQIFNDFVKNFKVMAEKINSLPLAEKQHISSGYSNLSSLNMSITNLASESEKLPSKLVIKKESLKSFGEMISVFYEVQLPLLDFDLMTKTLYDLRSTSIGRSQEVYNETDEFELLNDTDGKTTLLIWKK
;
A
#
# COMPACT_ATOMS: atom_id res chain seq x y z
N MET A 1 16.52 14.28 7.22
CA MET A 1 16.68 13.26 6.16
C MET A 1 18.04 12.53 6.22
N ASP A 2 19.13 13.15 6.67
CA ASP A 2 20.50 12.57 6.61
C ASP A 2 20.79 11.43 7.62
N GLU A 3 20.29 11.53 8.86
CA GLU A 3 20.59 10.53 9.90
C GLU A 3 19.96 9.16 9.67
N SER A 4 18.72 9.11 9.15
CA SER A 4 18.03 7.85 8.84
C SER A 4 18.75 7.07 7.74
N CYS A 5 19.16 7.76 6.67
CA CYS A 5 19.96 7.17 5.59
C CYS A 5 21.35 6.72 6.06
N LYS A 6 21.94 7.39 7.05
CA LYS A 6 23.23 7.02 7.64
C LYS A 6 23.09 5.79 8.55
N PHE A 7 22.05 5.74 9.37
CA PHE A 7 21.74 4.59 10.22
C PHE A 7 21.48 3.33 9.38
N GLU A 8 20.65 3.43 8.34
CA GLU A 8 20.36 2.31 7.44
C GLU A 8 21.64 1.77 6.77
N ARG A 9 22.50 2.67 6.26
CA ARG A 9 23.79 2.28 5.67
C ARG A 9 24.69 1.56 6.67
N ASN A 10 24.78 2.05 7.90
CA ASN A 10 25.59 1.44 8.96
C ASN A 10 25.07 0.05 9.34
N VAL A 11 23.76 -0.10 9.49
CA VAL A 11 23.13 -1.39 9.80
C VAL A 11 23.34 -2.40 8.65
N LYS A 12 23.16 -1.98 7.39
CA LYS A 12 23.41 -2.83 6.22
C LYS A 12 24.88 -3.26 6.13
N ALA A 13 25.81 -2.35 6.41
CA ALA A 13 27.24 -2.64 6.41
C ALA A 13 27.59 -3.67 7.51
N GLU A 14 27.04 -3.51 8.71
CA GLU A 14 27.29 -4.44 9.82
C GLU A 14 26.67 -5.83 9.57
N ILE A 15 25.47 -5.91 8.99
CA ILE A 15 24.84 -7.19 8.59
C ILE A 15 25.70 -7.91 7.54
N LYS A 16 26.22 -7.18 6.54
CA LYS A 16 27.14 -7.74 5.54
C LYS A 16 28.44 -8.21 6.20
N ARG A 17 29.07 -7.36 7.02
CA ARG A 17 30.33 -7.64 7.72
C ARG A 17 30.24 -8.90 8.57
N THR A 18 29.13 -9.07 9.28
CA THR A 18 28.92 -10.19 10.22
C THR A 18 28.37 -11.45 9.56
N LYS A 19 28.13 -11.44 8.24
CA LYS A 19 27.30 -12.45 7.55
C LYS A 19 25.97 -12.69 8.29
N GLY A 20 25.41 -11.64 8.91
CA GLY A 20 24.25 -11.71 9.80
C GLY A 20 23.03 -12.35 9.14
N TYR A 21 22.87 -12.17 7.83
CA TYR A 21 21.83 -12.83 7.04
C TYR A 21 21.88 -14.37 7.15
N HIS A 22 23.07 -14.98 7.08
CA HIS A 22 23.25 -16.43 7.25
C HIS A 22 23.13 -16.91 8.70
N ARG A 23 23.20 -16.00 9.67
CA ARG A 23 22.89 -16.33 11.07
C ARG A 23 21.39 -16.42 11.27
N LEU A 24 20.63 -15.49 10.70
CA LEU A 24 19.16 -15.47 10.79
C LEU A 24 18.50 -16.65 10.06
N THR A 25 19.13 -17.26 9.04
CA THR A 25 18.60 -18.48 8.42
C THR A 25 18.53 -19.67 9.39
N LYS A 26 19.36 -19.69 10.44
CA LYS A 26 19.31 -20.71 11.50
C LYS A 26 18.27 -20.44 12.58
N PHE A 27 17.66 -19.25 12.58
CA PHE A 27 16.68 -18.81 13.57
C PHE A 27 15.40 -18.33 12.87
N PRO A 28 14.59 -19.26 12.32
CA PRO A 28 13.43 -18.92 11.51
C PRO A 28 12.44 -18.01 12.24
N TYR A 29 12.27 -18.20 13.55
CA TYR A 29 11.40 -17.37 14.39
C TYR A 29 11.92 -15.93 14.54
N VAL A 30 13.22 -15.74 14.83
CA VAL A 30 13.84 -14.42 14.92
C VAL A 30 13.77 -13.70 13.58
N ARG A 31 14.01 -14.42 12.48
CA ARG A 31 13.87 -13.89 11.13
C ARG A 31 12.44 -13.42 10.87
N ALA A 32 11.43 -14.23 11.20
CA ALA A 32 10.02 -13.89 11.00
C ALA A 32 9.63 -12.63 11.80
N ILE A 33 10.00 -12.56 13.09
CA ILE A 33 9.75 -11.38 13.92
C ILE A 33 10.44 -10.14 13.36
N THR A 34 11.69 -10.27 12.91
CA THR A 34 12.44 -9.15 12.33
C THR A 34 11.75 -8.61 11.08
N VAL A 35 11.26 -9.50 10.22
CA VAL A 35 10.50 -9.12 9.02
C VAL A 35 9.20 -8.42 9.42
N GLN A 36 8.44 -8.98 10.37
CA GLN A 36 7.21 -8.36 10.87
C GLN A 36 7.47 -6.97 11.43
N LEU A 37 8.49 -6.81 12.27
CA LEU A 37 8.86 -5.52 12.85
C LEU A 37 9.23 -4.49 11.78
N ALA A 38 10.02 -4.89 10.78
CA ALA A 38 10.39 -4.02 9.67
C ALA A 38 9.18 -3.62 8.81
N SER A 39 8.26 -4.56 8.54
CA SER A 39 7.02 -4.28 7.82
C SER A 39 6.12 -3.33 8.60
N SER A 40 5.90 -3.60 9.89
CA SER A 40 5.12 -2.73 10.79
C SER A 40 5.69 -1.32 10.87
N TRP A 41 7.02 -1.17 10.94
CA TRP A 41 7.68 0.13 10.89
C TRP A 41 7.43 0.87 9.56
N ARG A 42 7.53 0.18 8.42
CA ARG A 42 7.29 0.79 7.10
C ARG A 42 5.86 1.29 6.95
N VAL A 43 4.88 0.48 7.36
CA VAL A 43 3.46 0.86 7.36
C VAL A 43 3.27 2.12 8.22
N MET A 44 3.83 2.13 9.42
CA MET A 44 3.75 3.28 10.32
C MET A 44 4.34 4.56 9.68
N VAL A 45 5.55 4.49 9.13
CA VAL A 45 6.19 5.62 8.46
C VAL A 45 5.37 6.11 7.27
N PHE A 46 4.81 5.18 6.49
CA PHE A 46 3.95 5.52 5.37
C PHE A 46 2.71 6.30 5.83
N HIS A 47 2.04 5.85 6.88
CA HIS A 47 0.83 6.50 7.41
C HIS A 47 1.09 7.87 8.05
N GLN A 48 2.34 8.16 8.42
CA GLN A 48 2.76 9.46 8.96
C GLN A 48 3.17 10.48 7.89
N ARG A 49 3.14 10.11 6.62
CA ARG A 49 3.45 11.01 5.51
C ARG A 49 2.44 12.15 5.44
N SER A 50 2.93 13.39 5.42
CA SER A 50 2.07 14.57 5.36
C SER A 50 1.32 14.71 4.04
N ASP A 51 1.83 14.11 2.96
CA ASP A 51 1.22 14.09 1.63
C ASP A 51 0.25 12.91 1.43
N LEU A 52 0.15 11.98 2.38
CA LEU A 52 -0.70 10.79 2.24
C LEU A 52 -2.19 11.09 2.04
N PRO A 53 -2.80 12.04 2.78
CA PRO A 53 -4.20 12.40 2.52
C PRO A 53 -4.43 12.90 1.10
N GLN A 54 -3.47 13.64 0.54
CA GLN A 54 -3.54 14.12 -0.83
C GLN A 54 -3.42 12.96 -1.82
N ILE A 55 -2.48 12.02 -1.60
CA ILE A 55 -2.33 10.81 -2.41
C ILE A 55 -3.64 10.00 -2.45
N PHE A 56 -4.29 9.78 -1.29
CA PHE A 56 -5.56 9.07 -1.27
C PHE A 56 -6.68 9.83 -1.97
N ASN A 57 -6.74 11.15 -1.83
CA ASN A 57 -7.74 11.95 -2.53
C ASN A 57 -7.54 11.93 -4.05
N ASP A 58 -6.31 12.05 -4.52
CA ASP A 58 -5.97 12.00 -5.95
C ASP A 58 -6.29 10.61 -6.52
N PHE A 59 -5.92 9.55 -5.79
CA PHE A 59 -6.26 8.18 -6.13
C PHE A 59 -7.78 7.96 -6.26
N VAL A 60 -8.57 8.37 -5.26
CA VAL A 60 -10.04 8.24 -5.32
C VAL A 60 -10.64 9.04 -6.47
N LYS A 61 -10.08 10.22 -6.76
CA LYS A 61 -10.55 11.08 -7.85
C LYS A 61 -10.24 10.47 -9.22
N ASN A 62 -9.00 10.03 -9.44
CA ASN A 62 -8.56 9.40 -10.68
C ASN A 62 -9.36 8.12 -10.94
N PHE A 63 -9.61 7.34 -9.90
CA PHE A 63 -10.40 6.12 -10.00
C PHE A 63 -11.83 6.39 -10.47
N LYS A 64 -12.47 7.42 -9.93
CA LYS A 64 -13.83 7.83 -10.37
C LYS A 64 -13.85 8.21 -11.84
N VAL A 65 -12.89 9.02 -12.30
CA VAL A 65 -12.79 9.43 -13.71
C VAL A 65 -12.52 8.22 -14.61
N MET A 66 -11.63 7.31 -14.19
CA MET A 66 -11.37 6.07 -14.91
C MET A 66 -12.63 5.21 -15.01
N ALA A 67 -13.39 5.04 -13.92
CA ALA A 67 -14.65 4.30 -13.93
C ALA A 67 -15.68 4.90 -14.90
N GLU A 68 -15.79 6.23 -14.97
CA GLU A 68 -16.64 6.91 -15.96
C GLU A 68 -16.19 6.64 -17.41
N LYS A 69 -14.88 6.67 -17.69
CA LYS A 69 -14.34 6.36 -19.02
C LYS A 69 -14.57 4.92 -19.42
N ILE A 70 -14.49 3.99 -18.46
CA ILE A 70 -14.80 2.59 -18.71
C ILE A 70 -16.30 2.41 -19.02
N ASN A 71 -17.16 3.15 -18.33
CA ASN A 71 -18.60 3.18 -18.62
C ASN A 71 -18.93 3.78 -19.99
N SER A 72 -18.05 4.57 -20.61
CA SER A 72 -18.24 5.10 -21.96
C SER A 72 -17.64 4.23 -23.08
N LEU A 73 -16.92 3.15 -22.73
CA LEU A 73 -16.32 2.26 -23.72
C LEU A 73 -17.35 1.60 -24.66
N PRO A 74 -16.99 1.34 -25.93
CA PRO A 74 -17.80 0.54 -26.85
C PRO A 74 -18.10 -0.84 -26.27
N LEU A 75 -19.24 -1.43 -26.64
CA LEU A 75 -19.69 -2.73 -26.13
C LEU A 75 -18.64 -3.85 -26.35
N ALA A 76 -17.98 -3.86 -27.52
CA ALA A 76 -16.94 -4.83 -27.84
C ALA A 76 -15.73 -4.73 -26.89
N GLU A 77 -15.31 -3.50 -26.55
CA GLU A 77 -14.21 -3.27 -25.61
C GLU A 77 -14.64 -3.62 -24.18
N LYS A 78 -15.87 -3.27 -23.77
CA LYS A 78 -16.43 -3.68 -22.47
C LYS A 78 -16.50 -5.20 -22.31
N GLN A 79 -16.86 -5.92 -23.37
CA GLN A 79 -16.87 -7.39 -23.38
C GLN A 79 -15.45 -7.95 -23.25
N HIS A 80 -14.46 -7.31 -23.88
CA HIS A 80 -13.06 -7.70 -23.76
C HIS A 80 -12.55 -7.57 -22.32
N ILE A 81 -12.95 -6.51 -21.62
CA ILE A 81 -12.55 -6.26 -20.22
C ILE A 81 -13.58 -6.73 -19.19
N SER A 82 -14.58 -7.54 -19.56
CA SER A 82 -15.80 -7.72 -18.74
C SER A 82 -15.52 -8.23 -17.33
N SER A 83 -14.48 -9.05 -17.16
CA SER A 83 -14.03 -9.50 -15.85
C SER A 83 -13.43 -8.35 -15.02
N GLY A 84 -12.57 -7.51 -15.59
CA GLY A 84 -12.08 -6.29 -14.96
C GLY A 84 -13.20 -5.28 -14.64
N TYR A 85 -14.20 -5.17 -15.51
CA TYR A 85 -15.35 -4.28 -15.33
C TYR A 85 -16.22 -4.64 -14.12
N SER A 86 -16.63 -5.91 -13.97
CA SER A 86 -17.40 -6.36 -12.81
C SER A 86 -16.64 -6.16 -11.51
N ASN A 87 -15.33 -6.32 -11.57
CA ASN A 87 -14.41 -6.20 -10.44
C ASN A 87 -14.20 -4.75 -10.00
N LEU A 88 -14.15 -3.79 -10.93
CA LEU A 88 -14.12 -2.36 -10.61
C LEU A 88 -15.39 -1.88 -9.93
N SER A 89 -16.55 -2.37 -10.37
CA SER A 89 -17.82 -2.03 -9.72
C SER A 89 -17.84 -2.46 -8.25
N SER A 90 -17.25 -3.61 -7.91
CA SER A 90 -17.12 -4.06 -6.52
C SER A 90 -16.11 -3.23 -5.70
N LEU A 91 -15.06 -2.71 -6.35
CA LEU A 91 -14.04 -1.89 -5.70
C LEU A 91 -14.51 -0.46 -5.43
N ASN A 92 -15.53 0.02 -6.16
CA ASN A 92 -15.99 1.40 -6.07
C ASN A 92 -16.39 1.84 -4.65
N MET A 93 -17.04 0.96 -3.88
CA MET A 93 -17.44 1.28 -2.51
C MET A 93 -16.23 1.35 -1.57
N SER A 94 -15.30 0.39 -1.69
CA SER A 94 -14.05 0.36 -0.92
C SER A 94 -13.18 1.58 -1.22
N ILE A 95 -13.04 1.95 -2.50
CA ILE A 95 -12.22 3.10 -2.92
C ILE A 95 -12.88 4.42 -2.53
N THR A 96 -14.20 4.55 -2.68
CA THR A 96 -14.91 5.78 -2.31
C THR A 96 -14.73 6.13 -0.83
N ASN A 97 -14.68 5.12 0.05
CA ASN A 97 -14.49 5.31 1.48
C ASN A 97 -13.01 5.45 1.90
N LEU A 98 -12.05 5.13 1.02
CA LEU A 98 -10.63 5.10 1.35
C LEU A 98 -10.13 6.45 1.87
N ALA A 99 -10.46 7.55 1.18
CA ALA A 99 -10.03 8.88 1.59
C ALA A 99 -10.57 9.24 2.98
N SER A 100 -11.88 9.08 3.23
CA SER A 100 -12.50 9.40 4.52
C SER A 100 -12.04 8.49 5.67
N GLU A 101 -11.78 7.21 5.40
CA GLU A 101 -11.24 6.30 6.42
C GLU A 101 -9.77 6.63 6.71
N SER A 102 -9.02 7.08 5.72
CA SER A 102 -7.63 7.48 5.90
C SER A 102 -7.46 8.72 6.76
N GLU A 103 -8.43 9.65 6.75
CA GLU A 103 -8.41 10.83 7.62
C GLU A 103 -8.51 10.49 9.10
N LYS A 104 -9.03 9.30 9.44
CA LYS A 104 -9.09 8.81 10.82
C LYS A 104 -7.73 8.33 11.34
N LEU A 105 -6.75 8.17 10.46
CA LEU A 105 -5.42 7.73 10.83
C LEU A 105 -4.71 8.83 11.63
N PRO A 106 -3.93 8.44 12.66
CA PRO A 106 -3.16 9.41 13.43
C PRO A 106 -2.08 10.06 12.57
N SER A 107 -2.20 11.36 12.31
CA SER A 107 -1.22 12.14 11.55
C SER A 107 0.12 12.32 12.28
N LYS A 108 0.14 12.12 13.59
CA LYS A 108 1.36 12.13 14.44
C LYS A 108 1.26 11.05 15.49
N LEU A 109 2.36 10.32 15.68
CA LEU A 109 2.50 9.36 16.78
C LEU A 109 3.43 9.95 17.82
N VAL A 110 3.03 9.87 19.08
CA VAL A 110 3.82 10.38 20.21
C VAL A 110 4.57 9.22 20.85
N ILE A 111 5.90 9.24 20.76
CA ILE A 111 6.75 8.30 21.51
C ILE A 111 6.87 8.82 22.95
N LYS A 112 6.16 8.18 23.88
CA LYS A 112 6.27 8.51 25.31
C LYS A 112 7.57 8.00 25.94
N LYS A 113 8.08 6.85 25.45
CA LYS A 113 9.31 6.19 25.93
C LYS A 113 9.87 5.28 24.85
N GLU A 114 11.19 5.20 24.75
CA GLU A 114 11.88 4.26 23.85
C GLU A 114 11.82 2.84 24.42
N SER A 115 10.79 2.08 24.04
CA SER A 115 10.65 0.66 24.42
C SER A 115 9.79 -0.11 23.43
N LEU A 116 9.98 -1.43 23.33
CA LEU A 116 9.13 -2.29 22.50
C LEU A 116 7.65 -2.25 22.93
N LYS A 117 7.38 -2.06 24.23
CA LYS A 117 6.02 -1.88 24.73
C LYS A 117 5.39 -0.62 24.16
N SER A 118 6.09 0.51 24.27
CA SER A 118 5.61 1.80 23.73
C SER A 118 5.50 1.79 22.20
N PHE A 119 6.37 1.04 21.51
CA PHE A 119 6.23 0.80 20.08
C PHE A 119 4.98 -0.03 19.74
N GLY A 120 4.69 -1.08 20.51
CA GLY A 120 3.47 -1.86 20.35
C GLY A 120 2.21 -1.04 20.58
N GLU A 121 2.16 -0.23 21.63
CA GLU A 121 1.06 0.70 21.94
C GLU A 121 0.89 1.77 20.85
N MET A 122 1.98 2.19 20.22
CA MET A 122 1.94 3.13 19.10
C MET A 122 1.32 2.49 17.85
N ILE A 123 1.74 1.28 17.52
CA ILE A 123 1.21 0.57 16.36
C ILE A 123 -0.24 0.14 16.58
N SER A 124 -0.66 -0.08 17.82
CA SER A 124 -2.02 -0.52 18.08
C SER A 124 -3.11 0.45 17.64
N VAL A 125 -2.79 1.75 17.57
CA VAL A 125 -3.71 2.79 17.08
C VAL A 125 -4.12 2.53 15.63
N PHE A 126 -3.26 1.90 14.82
CA PHE A 126 -3.60 1.54 13.44
C PHE A 126 -4.59 0.37 13.36
N TYR A 127 -4.76 -0.46 14.40
CA TYR A 127 -5.79 -1.51 14.40
C TYR A 127 -7.19 -0.97 14.67
N GLU A 128 -7.31 0.23 15.23
CA GLU A 128 -8.60 0.86 15.50
C GLU A 128 -9.22 1.44 14.22
N VAL A 129 -8.39 1.71 13.19
CA VAL A 129 -8.84 2.24 11.91
C VAL A 129 -9.05 1.09 10.92
N GLN A 130 -10.29 0.91 10.48
CA GLN A 130 -10.64 -0.08 9.47
C GLN A 130 -10.48 0.51 8.08
N LEU A 131 -9.26 0.46 7.53
CA LEU A 131 -9.07 0.79 6.12
C LEU A 131 -9.77 -0.25 5.24
N PRO A 132 -10.43 0.18 4.15
CA PRO A 132 -11.07 -0.75 3.23
C PRO A 132 -10.03 -1.66 2.59
N LEU A 133 -10.34 -2.95 2.51
CA LEU A 133 -9.47 -3.91 1.86
C LEU A 133 -9.48 -3.64 0.34
N LEU A 134 -8.34 -3.30 -0.22
CA LEU A 134 -8.14 -3.14 -1.66
C LEU A 134 -7.53 -4.41 -2.22
N ASP A 135 -8.12 -4.92 -3.30
CA ASP A 135 -7.58 -6.08 -4.02
C ASP A 135 -6.58 -5.58 -5.07
N PHE A 136 -5.31 -5.49 -4.67
CA PHE A 136 -4.24 -4.99 -5.53
C PHE A 136 -3.99 -5.88 -6.76
N ASP A 137 -4.11 -7.20 -6.63
CA ASP A 137 -3.93 -8.11 -7.77
C ASP A 137 -5.02 -7.87 -8.83
N LEU A 138 -6.26 -7.68 -8.35
CA LEU A 138 -7.41 -7.38 -9.19
C LEU A 138 -7.30 -6.03 -9.90
N MET A 139 -6.85 -5.00 -9.18
CA MET A 139 -6.64 -3.67 -9.71
C MET A 139 -5.52 -3.66 -10.76
N THR A 140 -4.40 -4.33 -10.47
CA THR A 140 -3.28 -4.48 -11.42
C THR A 140 -3.73 -5.12 -12.72
N LYS A 141 -4.46 -6.23 -12.62
CA LYS A 141 -4.98 -6.95 -13.79
C LYS A 141 -5.93 -6.07 -14.60
N THR A 142 -6.80 -5.33 -13.91
CA THR A 142 -7.74 -4.44 -14.56
C THR A 142 -7.02 -3.31 -15.30
N LEU A 143 -6.06 -2.64 -14.67
CA LEU A 143 -5.24 -1.60 -15.32
C LEU A 143 -4.51 -2.16 -16.55
N TYR A 144 -4.02 -3.40 -16.46
CA TYR A 144 -3.41 -4.08 -17.59
C TYR A 144 -4.40 -4.30 -18.76
N ASP A 145 -5.59 -4.82 -18.47
CA ASP A 145 -6.64 -5.07 -19.48
C ASP A 145 -7.12 -3.75 -20.15
N LEU A 146 -7.12 -2.64 -19.39
CA LEU A 146 -7.47 -1.32 -19.92
C LEU A 146 -6.46 -0.79 -20.94
N ARG A 147 -5.18 -1.18 -20.86
CA ARG A 147 -4.15 -0.73 -21.81
C ARG A 147 -4.44 -1.14 -23.26
N SER A 148 -5.20 -2.23 -23.47
CA SER A 148 -5.64 -2.69 -24.79
C SER A 148 -6.92 -2.03 -25.30
N THR A 149 -7.54 -1.13 -24.53
CA THR A 149 -8.75 -0.41 -24.93
C THR A 149 -8.43 0.96 -25.53
N SER A 150 -9.44 1.60 -26.10
CA SER A 150 -9.36 2.98 -26.62
C SER A 150 -8.96 4.01 -25.56
N ILE A 151 -9.21 3.74 -24.27
CA ILE A 151 -8.80 4.62 -23.15
C ILE A 151 -7.45 4.22 -22.54
N GLY A 152 -6.79 3.18 -23.04
CA GLY A 152 -5.57 2.62 -22.45
C GLY A 152 -4.36 3.57 -22.39
N ARG A 153 -4.42 4.69 -23.12
CA ARG A 153 -3.41 5.77 -23.10
C ARG A 153 -3.90 7.04 -22.39
N SER A 154 -5.05 6.99 -21.72
CA SER A 154 -5.56 8.16 -21.02
C SER A 154 -4.69 8.48 -19.80
N GLN A 155 -4.61 9.76 -19.45
CA GLN A 155 -3.77 10.21 -18.33
C GLN A 155 -4.14 9.52 -17.02
N GLU A 156 -5.41 9.18 -16.83
CA GLU A 156 -5.94 8.54 -15.62
C GLU A 156 -5.49 7.08 -15.52
N VAL A 157 -5.40 6.34 -16.63
CA VAL A 157 -4.84 4.97 -16.63
C VAL A 157 -3.35 5.01 -16.27
N TYR A 158 -2.62 6.04 -16.70
CA TYR A 158 -1.22 6.26 -16.30
C TYR A 158 -1.08 6.69 -14.84
N ASN A 159 -1.82 7.72 -14.41
CA ASN A 159 -1.79 8.22 -13.03
C ASN A 159 -2.18 7.12 -12.03
N GLU A 160 -3.22 6.34 -12.34
CA GLU A 160 -3.60 5.20 -11.52
C GLU A 160 -2.48 4.16 -11.45
N THR A 161 -1.75 3.90 -12.54
CA THR A 161 -0.60 2.98 -12.48
C THR A 161 0.48 3.49 -11.52
N ASP A 162 0.84 4.76 -11.60
CA ASP A 162 1.91 5.36 -10.77
C ASP A 162 1.49 5.47 -9.30
N GLU A 163 0.27 5.93 -9.03
CA GLU A 163 -0.30 6.02 -7.68
C GLU A 163 -0.49 4.62 -7.09
N PHE A 164 -0.88 3.65 -7.90
CA PHE A 164 -0.99 2.26 -7.51
C PHE A 164 0.36 1.64 -7.17
N GLU A 165 1.42 1.91 -7.95
CA GLU A 165 2.78 1.48 -7.61
C GLU A 165 3.23 2.09 -6.27
N LEU A 166 2.94 3.36 -6.02
CA LEU A 166 3.25 4.03 -4.75
C LEU A 166 2.52 3.40 -3.56
N LEU A 167 1.24 3.03 -3.72
CA LEU A 167 0.45 2.34 -2.70
C LEU A 167 0.92 0.89 -2.52
N ASN A 168 1.28 0.19 -3.59
CA ASN A 168 1.71 -1.21 -3.58
C ASN A 168 3.13 -1.41 -3.02
N ASP A 169 4.03 -0.44 -3.20
CA ASP A 169 5.39 -0.47 -2.61
C ASP A 169 5.35 -0.44 -1.06
N THR A 170 4.21 -0.07 -0.48
CA THR A 170 3.97 -0.15 0.97
C THR A 170 3.37 -1.49 1.41
N ASP A 171 2.81 -2.27 0.49
CA ASP A 171 2.26 -3.60 0.76
C ASP A 171 3.34 -4.70 0.70
N GLY A 172 4.38 -4.53 -0.12
CA GLY A 172 5.55 -5.41 -0.14
C GLY A 172 5.21 -6.90 -0.01
N LYS A 173 4.12 -7.39 -0.63
CA LYS A 173 3.66 -8.80 -0.66
C LYS A 173 3.67 -9.55 0.68
N THR A 174 3.77 -8.86 1.81
CA THR A 174 3.95 -9.46 3.13
C THR A 174 3.01 -8.84 4.15
N THR A 175 2.40 -7.69 3.85
CA THR A 175 1.64 -6.96 4.86
C THR A 175 0.20 -7.50 4.96
N LEU A 176 -0.56 -7.64 3.88
CA LEU A 176 -1.97 -8.10 4.02
C LEU A 176 -2.18 -9.58 4.37
N LEU A 177 -1.21 -10.47 4.11
CA LEU A 177 -1.29 -11.90 4.47
C LEU A 177 -0.89 -12.21 5.91
N ILE A 178 -0.27 -11.27 6.64
CA ILE A 178 0.12 -11.48 8.05
C ILE A 178 -0.99 -11.08 9.04
N TRP A 179 -1.98 -10.31 8.62
CA TRP A 179 -3.01 -9.76 9.52
C TRP A 179 -4.39 -10.42 9.41
N LYS A 180 -4.51 -11.50 8.63
CA LYS A 180 -5.59 -12.48 8.78
C LYS A 180 -5.00 -13.80 9.29
N LYS A 181 -5.11 -14.00 10.60
CA LYS A 181 -5.15 -15.33 11.20
C LYS A 181 -6.60 -15.71 11.43
#